data_AF-A0A918L0W3-F1
#
_entry.id   AF-A0A918L0W3-F1
#
_cell.length_a   1.000
_cell.length_b   1.000
_cell.length_c   1.000
_cell.angle_alpha   90.00
_cell.angle_beta   90.00
_cell.angle_gamma   90.00
#
_symmetry.space_group_name_H-M   'P 1'
#
loop_
_entity.id
_entity.type
_entity.pdbx_description
1 polymer ?
#
loop_
_entity_poly.entity_id
_entity_poly.type
_entity_poly.pdbx_seq_one_letter_code
_entity_poly.pdbx_strand_id
1 'polypeptide(L)'
;MAEFAGEKEPKALQRFLNLTSWSAALMRDLVRDYAMECFADPRGVLIADPTGFEKKGVKSAGVQRQYSGTLGRIDNCQIGTFLAYVNRRGDRVLIDRELYLPKDSWAVDFERRREAGIPDEVVFQTRPQQVQAMIDRAVAAGVPFSWFVACYNPRGESLPELVAVIGLRWPVEECFEAAKQQAGLDNYQVRKYDAWHRHITMAMLALAFLAAMARTPQKGALRTWAVTAGRERDGSRP
;
A
#
# COMPACT_ATOMS: atom_id res chain seq x y z
N MET A 1 -13.60 -0.81 -1.26
CA MET A 1 -13.40 0.07 -2.44
C MET A 1 -14.66 0.21 -3.29
N ALA A 2 -15.32 -0.87 -3.75
CA ALA A 2 -16.55 -0.73 -4.56
C ALA A 2 -17.71 -0.03 -3.82
N GLU A 3 -17.95 -0.35 -2.54
CA GLU A 3 -18.98 0.32 -1.72
C GLU A 3 -18.64 1.79 -1.41
N PHE A 4 -17.36 2.15 -1.33
CA PHE A 4 -16.93 3.53 -1.07
C PHE A 4 -16.91 4.40 -2.34
N ALA A 5 -16.90 3.79 -3.53
CA ALA A 5 -16.89 4.50 -4.81
C ALA A 5 -18.30 4.81 -5.36
N GLY A 6 -19.37 4.43 -4.66
CA GLY A 6 -20.76 4.61 -5.14
C GLY A 6 -21.09 3.80 -6.40
N GLU A 7 -20.23 2.83 -6.76
CA GLU A 7 -20.35 2.01 -7.95
C GLU A 7 -21.44 0.94 -7.74
N LYS A 8 -22.55 1.04 -8.49
CA LYS A 8 -23.68 0.11 -8.42
C LYS A 8 -23.33 -1.34 -8.84
N GLU A 9 -22.16 -1.59 -9.42
CA GLU A 9 -21.68 -2.94 -9.74
C GLU A 9 -20.23 -3.19 -9.29
N PRO A 10 -19.98 -4.18 -8.41
CA PRO A 10 -18.63 -4.65 -8.04
C PRO A 10 -17.76 -5.11 -9.22
N LYS A 11 -18.38 -5.30 -10.40
CA LYS A 11 -17.74 -5.79 -11.62
C LYS A 11 -16.84 -4.76 -12.27
N ALA A 12 -17.09 -3.45 -12.17
CA ALA A 12 -16.28 -2.43 -12.84
C ALA A 12 -14.84 -2.40 -12.27
N LEU A 13 -14.71 -2.36 -10.94
CA LEU A 13 -13.42 -2.45 -10.26
C LEU A 13 -12.73 -3.80 -10.53
N GLN A 14 -13.49 -4.91 -10.53
CA GLN A 14 -12.92 -6.22 -10.88
C GLN A 14 -12.43 -6.29 -12.33
N ARG A 15 -13.11 -5.61 -13.28
CA ARG A 15 -12.68 -5.50 -14.67
C ARG A 15 -11.45 -4.60 -14.80
N PHE A 16 -11.38 -3.49 -14.09
CA PHE A 16 -10.17 -2.64 -14.07
C PHE A 16 -8.95 -3.35 -13.47
N LEU A 17 -9.14 -4.20 -12.45
CA LEU A 17 -8.04 -4.95 -11.87
C LEU A 17 -7.61 -6.15 -12.73
N ASN A 18 -8.55 -6.82 -13.40
CA ASN A 18 -8.26 -8.06 -14.14
C ASN A 18 -8.10 -7.90 -15.66
N LEU A 19 -8.73 -6.89 -16.29
CA LEU A 19 -8.94 -6.84 -17.75
C LEU A 19 -8.32 -5.62 -18.45
N THR A 20 -7.77 -4.64 -17.71
CA THR A 20 -7.08 -3.50 -18.34
C THR A 20 -5.56 -3.69 -18.32
N SER A 21 -4.89 -3.19 -19.36
CA SER A 21 -3.44 -3.32 -19.56
C SER A 21 -2.70 -2.15 -18.93
N TRP A 22 -2.51 -2.18 -17.61
CA TRP A 22 -1.56 -1.27 -16.95
C TRP A 22 -0.62 -2.05 -16.03
N SER A 23 0.59 -1.51 -15.91
CA SER A 23 1.67 -2.11 -15.13
C SER A 23 1.51 -1.75 -13.66
N ALA A 24 1.28 -2.76 -12.83
CA ALA A 24 1.31 -2.56 -11.38
C ALA A 24 2.67 -2.03 -10.93
N ALA A 25 3.77 -2.47 -11.55
CA ALA A 25 5.11 -1.97 -11.23
C ALA A 25 5.25 -0.47 -11.50
N LEU A 26 4.81 0.03 -12.67
CA LEU A 26 4.84 1.47 -12.96
C LEU A 26 3.95 2.26 -12.00
N MET A 27 2.77 1.73 -11.66
CA MET A 27 1.89 2.37 -10.69
C MET A 27 2.51 2.42 -9.29
N ARG A 28 3.32 1.43 -8.91
CA ARG A 28 4.11 1.48 -7.67
C ARG A 28 5.02 2.69 -7.67
N ASP A 29 5.74 2.89 -8.77
CA ASP A 29 6.69 3.99 -8.92
C ASP A 29 5.95 5.31 -8.78
N LEU A 30 4.81 5.48 -9.46
CA LEU A 30 3.97 6.66 -9.32
C LEU A 30 3.46 6.88 -7.88
N VAL A 31 3.05 5.82 -7.16
CA VAL A 31 2.63 5.93 -5.76
C VAL A 31 3.78 6.36 -4.86
N ARG A 32 4.97 5.77 -5.05
CA ARG A 32 6.17 6.17 -4.31
C ARG A 32 6.52 7.63 -4.60
N ASP A 33 6.51 8.03 -5.85
CA ASP A 33 6.90 9.38 -6.27
C ASP A 33 5.91 10.41 -5.71
N TYR A 34 4.60 10.16 -5.81
CA TYR A 34 3.56 10.96 -5.16
C TYR A 34 3.73 11.04 -3.64
N ALA A 35 4.06 9.91 -2.99
CA ALA A 35 4.36 9.89 -1.57
C ALA A 35 5.60 10.74 -1.23
N MET A 36 6.64 10.73 -2.06
CA MET A 36 7.82 11.55 -1.82
C MET A 36 7.55 13.04 -2.05
N GLU A 37 6.77 13.40 -3.06
CA GLU A 37 6.32 14.78 -3.26
C GLU A 37 5.59 15.33 -2.02
N CYS A 38 4.77 14.49 -1.38
CA CYS A 38 3.99 14.89 -0.23
C CYS A 38 4.79 14.83 1.10
N PHE A 39 5.53 13.74 1.34
CA PHE A 39 5.98 13.37 2.68
C PHE A 39 7.51 13.31 2.86
N ALA A 40 8.31 13.54 1.81
CA ALA A 40 9.76 13.44 1.88
C ALA A 40 10.37 14.25 3.03
N ASP A 41 11.31 13.64 3.73
CA ASP A 41 12.07 14.21 4.84
C ASP A 41 13.45 13.55 4.79
N PRO A 42 14.57 14.30 4.80
CA PRO A 42 15.91 13.72 4.86
C PRO A 42 16.12 12.77 6.05
N ARG A 43 15.32 12.90 7.11
CA ARG A 43 15.32 12.00 8.27
C ARG A 43 14.15 11.01 8.26
N GLY A 44 13.58 10.72 7.10
CA GLY A 44 12.62 9.65 6.91
C GLY A 44 13.20 8.30 7.30
N VAL A 45 12.31 7.37 7.65
CA VAL A 45 12.65 6.00 8.00
C VAL A 45 11.85 5.05 7.12
N LEU A 46 12.53 4.06 6.57
CA LEU A 46 11.90 2.94 5.87
C LEU A 46 11.59 1.81 6.85
N ILE A 47 10.39 1.25 6.80
CA ILE A 47 9.99 0.17 7.70
C ILE A 47 9.40 -0.95 6.86
N ALA A 48 10.01 -2.14 6.95
CA ALA A 48 9.56 -3.31 6.23
C ALA A 48 8.85 -4.30 7.17
N ASP A 49 7.59 -4.61 6.89
CA ASP A 49 6.80 -5.53 7.71
C ASP A 49 5.81 -6.33 6.83
N PRO A 50 5.60 -7.63 7.10
CA PRO A 50 4.60 -8.40 6.39
C PRO A 50 3.22 -8.28 7.06
N THR A 51 2.16 -8.29 6.25
CA THR A 51 0.79 -8.46 6.74
C THR A 51 0.09 -9.61 6.03
N GLY A 52 -0.77 -10.31 6.78
CA GLY A 52 -1.53 -11.44 6.27
C GLY A 52 -2.95 -11.08 5.88
N PHE A 53 -3.45 -11.73 4.83
CA PHE A 53 -4.78 -11.58 4.27
C PHE A 53 -5.50 -12.91 4.29
N GLU A 54 -6.57 -13.03 5.08
CA GLU A 54 -7.36 -14.26 5.16
C GLU A 54 -7.95 -14.66 3.80
N LYS A 55 -7.97 -15.97 3.54
CA LYS A 55 -8.59 -16.52 2.33
C LYS A 55 -9.36 -17.80 2.62
N LYS A 56 -10.50 -17.95 1.95
CA LYS A 56 -11.30 -19.19 1.92
C LYS A 56 -11.02 -19.91 0.59
N GLY A 57 -10.06 -20.84 0.60
CA GLY A 57 -9.68 -21.65 -0.57
C GLY A 57 -8.17 -21.67 -0.88
N VAL A 58 -7.78 -22.47 -1.88
CA VAL A 58 -6.37 -22.80 -2.18
C VAL A 58 -5.85 -22.26 -3.51
N LYS A 59 -6.69 -21.58 -4.30
CA LYS A 59 -6.37 -21.18 -5.68
C LYS A 59 -5.79 -19.77 -5.82
N SER A 60 -5.85 -18.92 -4.79
CA SER A 60 -5.29 -17.57 -4.87
C SER A 60 -3.77 -17.61 -4.79
N ALA A 61 -3.07 -16.84 -5.62
CA ALA A 61 -1.60 -16.77 -5.63
C ALA A 61 -1.00 -16.65 -4.21
N GLY A 62 -0.02 -17.49 -3.87
CA GLY A 62 0.66 -17.44 -2.56
C GLY A 62 -0.17 -17.86 -1.33
N VAL A 63 -1.42 -18.32 -1.52
CA VAL A 63 -2.27 -18.75 -0.40
C VAL A 63 -1.84 -20.11 0.15
N GLN A 64 -1.68 -20.20 1.47
CA GLN A 64 -1.50 -21.45 2.19
C GLN A 64 -1.77 -21.26 3.69
N ARG A 65 -1.77 -22.37 4.44
CA ARG A 65 -1.67 -22.33 5.90
C ARG A 65 -0.28 -21.84 6.29
N GLN A 66 -0.18 -20.62 6.80
CA GLN A 66 1.07 -20.02 7.25
C GLN A 66 0.81 -19.07 8.41
N TYR A 67 1.85 -18.77 9.19
CA TYR A 67 1.74 -17.84 10.29
C TYR A 67 1.44 -16.43 9.75
N SER A 68 0.31 -15.87 10.19
CA SER A 68 -0.05 -14.48 9.92
C SER A 68 0.12 -13.67 11.20
N GLY A 69 1.04 -12.70 11.17
CA GLY A 69 1.25 -11.80 12.31
C GLY A 69 -0.01 -11.04 12.70
N THR A 70 -0.80 -10.61 11.71
CA THR A 70 -2.09 -9.92 11.93
C THR A 70 -3.14 -10.82 12.59
N LEU A 71 -3.15 -12.12 12.28
CA LEU A 71 -4.15 -13.05 12.84
C LEU A 71 -3.67 -13.69 14.15
N GLY A 72 -2.40 -13.50 14.53
CA GLY A 72 -1.77 -14.11 15.69
C GLY A 72 -1.71 -15.64 15.64
N ARG A 73 -1.99 -16.27 14.49
CA ARG A 73 -2.12 -17.73 14.35
C ARG A 73 -1.71 -18.22 12.98
N ILE A 74 -1.50 -19.53 12.88
CA ILE A 74 -1.37 -20.23 11.60
C ILE A 74 -2.76 -20.41 11.00
N ASP A 75 -2.99 -19.78 9.86
CA ASP A 75 -4.25 -19.90 9.13
C ASP A 75 -4.04 -19.82 7.63
N ASN A 76 -5.09 -20.15 6.87
CA ASN A 76 -5.06 -20.06 5.42
C ASN A 76 -5.12 -18.59 4.97
N CYS A 77 -3.98 -18.06 4.55
CA CYS A 77 -3.83 -16.66 4.19
C CYS A 77 -2.80 -16.46 3.07
N GLN A 78 -2.86 -15.28 2.45
CA GLN A 78 -1.75 -14.73 1.67
C GLN A 78 -0.92 -13.82 2.57
N ILE A 79 0.38 -13.73 2.33
CA ILE A 79 1.26 -12.79 3.04
C ILE A 79 1.81 -11.80 2.02
N GLY A 80 1.60 -10.50 2.24
CA GLY A 80 2.28 -9.44 1.52
C GLY A 80 3.39 -8.86 2.37
N THR A 81 4.59 -8.70 1.82
CA THR A 81 5.67 -7.91 2.40
C THR A 81 5.50 -6.47 1.93
N PHE A 82 5.58 -5.49 2.82
CA PHE A 82 5.39 -4.08 2.48
C PHE A 82 6.57 -3.23 2.95
N LEU A 83 6.82 -2.15 2.22
CA LEU A 83 7.74 -1.10 2.63
C LEU A 83 6.93 0.16 2.94
N ALA A 84 6.92 0.56 4.20
CA ALA A 84 6.37 1.80 4.68
C ALA A 84 7.46 2.88 4.75
N TYR A 85 7.05 4.12 4.55
CA TYR A 85 7.86 5.31 4.76
C TYR A 85 7.22 6.15 5.88
N VAL A 86 8.01 6.51 6.87
CA VAL A 86 7.60 7.32 8.02
C VAL A 86 8.50 8.55 8.12
N ASN A 87 7.91 9.75 8.21
CA ASN A 87 8.67 10.99 8.42
C ASN A 87 8.63 11.43 9.89
N ARG A 88 9.41 12.47 10.24
CA ARG A 88 9.48 12.97 11.63
C ARG A 88 8.19 13.61 12.13
N ARG A 89 7.26 13.96 11.25
CA ARG A 89 5.94 14.46 11.64
C ARG A 89 4.99 13.32 12.04
N GLY A 90 5.40 12.07 11.83
CA GLY A 90 4.58 10.89 12.09
C GLY A 90 3.67 10.51 10.92
N ASP A 91 3.80 11.17 9.76
CA ASP A 91 3.09 10.73 8.56
C ASP A 91 3.65 9.36 8.13
N ARG A 92 2.76 8.47 7.70
CA ARG A 92 3.06 7.07 7.38
C ARG A 92 2.34 6.65 6.11
N VAL A 93 3.09 6.14 5.14
CA VAL A 93 2.56 5.72 3.84
C VAL A 93 3.25 4.46 3.35
N LEU A 94 2.56 3.66 2.55
CA LEU A 94 3.13 2.49 1.90
C LEU A 94 3.69 2.88 0.54
N ILE A 95 4.96 2.55 0.28
CA ILE A 95 5.67 2.90 -0.95
C ILE A 95 6.08 1.69 -1.80
N ASP A 96 6.10 0.50 -1.21
CA ASP A 96 6.39 -0.75 -1.93
C ASP A 96 5.65 -1.96 -1.30
N ARG A 97 5.56 -3.04 -2.06
CA ARG A 97 4.78 -4.25 -1.79
C ARG A 97 5.23 -5.39 -2.69
N GLU A 98 5.31 -6.59 -2.12
CA GLU A 98 5.55 -7.85 -2.83
C GLU A 98 4.71 -8.96 -2.22
N LEU A 99 4.11 -9.80 -3.05
CA LEU A 99 3.42 -11.00 -2.58
C LEU A 99 4.46 -12.08 -2.22
N TYR A 100 4.39 -12.63 -1.01
CA TYR A 100 5.24 -13.75 -0.62
C TYR A 100 4.73 -15.05 -1.24
N LEU A 101 5.58 -15.73 -2.02
CA LEU A 101 5.32 -17.05 -2.58
C LEU A 101 6.06 -18.12 -1.76
N PRO A 102 5.34 -18.98 -1.02
CA PRO A 102 5.96 -20.01 -0.21
C PRO A 102 6.85 -20.97 -1.00
N LYS A 103 8.06 -21.22 -0.46
CA LYS A 103 9.09 -22.06 -1.08
C LYS A 103 8.58 -23.45 -1.46
N ASP A 104 7.98 -24.15 -0.51
CA ASP A 104 7.72 -25.59 -0.67
C ASP A 104 6.35 -25.90 -1.30
N SER A 105 5.48 -24.90 -1.50
CA SER A 105 4.11 -25.11 -1.99
C SER A 105 3.70 -24.28 -3.21
N TRP A 106 4.34 -23.12 -3.44
CA TRP A 106 4.04 -22.25 -4.58
C TRP A 106 5.23 -22.11 -5.51
N ALA A 107 6.45 -22.00 -4.99
CA ALA A 107 7.61 -21.78 -5.84
C ALA A 107 7.94 -23.01 -6.72
N VAL A 108 7.61 -24.21 -6.25
CA VAL A 108 7.90 -25.49 -6.92
C VAL A 108 6.76 -26.02 -7.80
N ASP A 109 5.54 -25.48 -7.67
CA ASP A 109 4.35 -25.96 -8.39
C ASP A 109 4.03 -25.04 -9.58
N PHE A 110 4.63 -25.34 -10.74
CA PHE A 110 4.52 -24.52 -11.94
C PHE A 110 3.11 -24.49 -12.54
N GLU A 111 2.36 -25.59 -12.47
CA GLU A 111 0.99 -25.63 -12.97
C GLU A 111 0.07 -24.74 -12.12
N ARG A 112 0.18 -24.84 -10.79
CA ARG A 112 -0.55 -23.95 -9.89
C ARG A 112 -0.17 -22.49 -10.06
N ARG A 113 1.11 -22.21 -10.33
CA ARG A 113 1.59 -20.85 -10.66
C ARG A 113 0.94 -20.31 -11.92
N ARG A 114 0.91 -21.10 -13.00
CA ARG A 114 0.24 -20.73 -14.26
C ARG A 114 -1.25 -20.52 -14.06
N GLU A 115 -1.92 -21.40 -13.32
CA GLU A 115 -3.34 -21.23 -12.95
C GLU A 115 -3.59 -19.93 -12.18
N ALA A 116 -2.65 -19.50 -11.33
CA ALA A 116 -2.74 -18.24 -10.60
C ALA A 116 -2.21 -17.02 -11.38
N GLY A 117 -1.72 -17.22 -12.61
CA GLY A 117 -1.14 -16.15 -13.44
C GLY A 117 0.14 -15.56 -12.87
N ILE A 118 0.95 -16.35 -12.17
CA ILE A 118 2.28 -15.95 -11.70
C ILE A 118 3.24 -16.04 -12.91
N PRO A 119 3.95 -14.96 -13.28
CA PRO A 119 4.91 -15.01 -14.38
C PRO A 119 6.03 -16.03 -14.16
N ASP A 120 6.59 -16.55 -15.26
CA ASP A 120 7.62 -17.60 -15.22
C ASP A 120 8.96 -17.05 -14.66
N GLU A 121 9.23 -15.76 -14.86
CA GLU A 121 10.40 -15.05 -14.33
C GLU A 121 10.37 -14.84 -12.81
N VAL A 122 9.20 -14.99 -12.16
CA VAL A 122 9.11 -14.85 -10.70
C VAL A 122 9.77 -16.05 -10.05
N VAL A 123 10.90 -15.83 -9.37
CA VAL A 123 11.60 -16.87 -8.60
C VAL A 123 11.25 -16.76 -7.13
N PHE A 124 11.49 -17.85 -6.38
CA PHE A 124 11.36 -17.82 -4.93
C PHE A 124 12.27 -16.73 -4.34
N GLN A 125 11.71 -15.93 -3.44
CA GLN A 125 12.45 -14.98 -2.63
C GLN A 125 12.03 -15.14 -1.17
N THR A 126 13.02 -15.18 -0.28
CA THR A 126 12.79 -15.00 1.15
C THR A 126 12.30 -13.57 1.41
N ARG A 127 11.61 -13.35 2.54
CA ARG A 127 11.18 -11.99 2.91
C ARG A 127 12.36 -10.99 2.99
N PRO A 128 13.53 -11.32 3.58
CA PRO A 128 14.69 -10.43 3.52
C PRO A 128 15.13 -10.08 2.10
N GLN A 129 15.08 -11.01 1.14
CA GLN A 129 15.39 -10.73 -0.26
C GLN A 129 14.34 -9.79 -0.91
N GLN A 130 13.06 -9.97 -0.59
CA GLN A 130 12.01 -9.04 -1.04
C GLN A 130 12.25 -7.62 -0.49
N VAL A 131 12.56 -7.52 0.81
CA VAL A 131 12.85 -6.23 1.45
C VAL A 131 14.09 -5.58 0.86
N GLN A 132 15.15 -6.34 0.61
CA GLN A 132 16.35 -5.82 -0.06
C GLN A 132 16.00 -5.24 -1.43
N ALA A 133 15.26 -5.98 -2.26
CA ALA A 133 14.85 -5.50 -3.57
C ALA A 133 13.97 -4.22 -3.49
N MET A 134 13.09 -4.11 -2.49
CA MET A 134 12.31 -2.89 -2.26
C MET A 134 13.20 -1.70 -1.87
N ILE A 135 14.18 -1.93 -0.99
CA ILE A 135 15.14 -0.88 -0.58
C ILE A 135 15.99 -0.46 -1.79
N ASP A 136 16.49 -1.40 -2.59
CA ASP A 136 17.27 -1.10 -3.79
C ASP A 136 16.47 -0.22 -4.77
N ARG A 137 15.17 -0.50 -4.96
CA ARG A 137 14.27 0.33 -5.75
C ARG A 137 14.03 1.72 -5.15
N ALA A 138 13.96 1.84 -3.82
CA ALA A 138 13.81 3.12 -3.14
C ALA A 138 15.09 3.98 -3.27
N VAL A 139 16.25 3.36 -3.11
CA VAL A 139 17.57 4.00 -3.30
C VAL A 139 17.76 4.44 -4.75
N ALA A 140 17.48 3.56 -5.72
CA ALA A 140 17.58 3.88 -7.14
C ALA A 140 16.66 5.05 -7.56
N ALA A 141 15.52 5.21 -6.87
CA ALA A 141 14.57 6.31 -7.10
C ALA A 141 14.89 7.58 -6.30
N GLY A 142 15.96 7.60 -5.49
CA GLY A 142 16.35 8.78 -4.71
C GLY A 142 15.41 9.09 -3.54
N VAL A 143 14.71 8.10 -2.99
CA VAL A 143 13.90 8.27 -1.78
C VAL A 143 14.80 8.75 -0.64
N PRO A 144 14.53 9.91 -0.01
CA PRO A 144 15.34 10.39 1.09
C PRO A 144 14.99 9.65 2.38
N PHE A 145 15.93 8.91 2.96
CA PHE A 145 15.78 8.29 4.27
C PHE A 145 17.14 8.23 4.98
N SER A 146 17.09 8.15 6.30
CA SER A 146 18.28 8.10 7.16
C SER A 146 18.58 6.69 7.66
N TRP A 147 17.56 5.89 7.92
CA TRP A 147 17.66 4.54 8.45
C TRP A 147 16.55 3.65 7.89
N PHE A 148 16.72 2.34 7.94
CA PHE A 148 15.66 1.38 7.66
C PHE A 148 15.52 0.38 8.80
N VAL A 149 14.30 -0.11 9.00
CA VAL A 149 13.94 -1.10 10.01
C VAL A 149 13.33 -2.30 9.30
N ALA A 150 13.98 -3.45 9.44
CA ALA A 150 13.37 -4.75 9.21
C ALA A 150 13.53 -5.54 10.51
N CYS A 151 12.70 -6.56 10.78
CA CYS A 151 12.86 -7.45 11.94
C CYS A 151 14.15 -8.32 11.90
N TYR A 152 15.19 -7.86 11.21
CA TYR A 152 16.52 -8.43 11.12
C TYR A 152 17.51 -7.31 11.42
N ASN A 153 18.24 -7.42 12.54
CA ASN A 153 19.28 -6.49 12.98
C ASN A 153 20.68 -7.12 12.75
N PRO A 154 21.26 -7.01 11.54
CA PRO A 154 22.58 -7.59 11.27
C PRO A 154 23.75 -6.72 11.74
N ARG A 155 23.54 -5.49 12.23
CA ARG A 155 24.63 -4.51 12.47
C ARG A 155 24.75 -3.97 13.90
N GLY A 156 24.14 -4.62 14.90
CA GLY A 156 24.49 -4.40 16.31
C GLY A 156 24.42 -2.94 16.76
N GLU A 157 23.36 -2.23 16.37
CA GLU A 157 23.14 -0.83 16.77
C GLU A 157 22.89 -0.68 18.27
N SER A 158 23.07 0.54 18.79
CA SER A 158 23.01 0.82 20.22
C SER A 158 21.59 0.62 20.79
N LEU A 159 21.47 0.22 22.05
CA LEU A 159 20.18 -0.04 22.69
C LEU A 159 19.18 1.14 22.60
N PRO A 160 19.57 2.42 22.73
CA PRO A 160 18.65 3.55 22.54
C PRO A 160 18.11 3.66 21.11
N GLU A 161 18.94 3.37 20.10
CA GLU A 161 18.52 3.35 18.70
C GLU A 161 17.57 2.18 18.44
N LEU A 162 17.87 1.00 19.01
CA LEU A 162 16.96 -0.15 18.95
C LEU A 162 15.62 0.12 19.64
N VAL A 163 15.60 0.82 20.78
CA VAL A 163 14.35 1.19 21.48
C VAL A 163 13.54 2.20 20.66
N ALA A 164 14.20 3.20 20.07
CA ALA A 164 13.53 4.13 19.15
C ALA A 164 12.96 3.40 17.93
N VAL A 165 13.73 2.47 17.35
CA VAL A 165 13.37 1.66 16.18
C VAL A 165 12.23 0.68 16.47
N ILE A 166 12.23 0.00 17.62
CA ILE A 166 11.11 -0.83 18.06
C ILE A 166 9.86 0.03 18.25
N GLY A 167 10.02 1.27 18.75
CA GLY A 167 8.94 2.25 18.82
C GLY A 167 8.38 2.67 17.45
N LEU A 168 9.15 2.53 16.37
CA LEU A 168 8.70 2.79 14.99
C LEU A 168 7.91 1.62 14.37
N ARG A 169 7.90 0.43 15.00
CA ARG A 169 7.03 -0.68 14.58
C ARG A 169 5.55 -0.32 14.71
N TRP A 170 5.17 0.39 15.76
CA TRP A 170 3.78 0.78 15.98
C TRP A 170 3.20 1.61 14.82
N PRO A 171 3.90 2.64 14.30
CA PRO A 171 3.49 3.33 13.08
C PRO A 171 3.18 2.45 11.87
N VAL A 172 3.88 1.34 11.63
CA VAL A 172 3.56 0.47 10.48
C VAL A 172 2.30 -0.36 10.73
N GLU A 173 2.08 -0.80 11.96
CA GLU A 173 0.84 -1.47 12.36
C GLU A 173 -0.36 -0.52 12.21
N GLU A 174 -0.24 0.72 12.69
CA GLU A 174 -1.25 1.77 12.46
C GLU A 174 -1.42 2.12 10.97
N CYS A 175 -0.33 2.06 10.17
CA CYS A 175 -0.39 2.26 8.72
C CYS A 175 -1.22 1.15 8.06
N PHE A 176 -1.01 -0.11 8.45
CA PHE A 176 -1.81 -1.23 7.96
C PHE A 176 -3.27 -1.15 8.39
N GLU A 177 -3.53 -0.78 9.65
CA GLU A 177 -4.90 -0.57 10.12
C GLU A 177 -5.60 0.52 9.31
N ALA A 178 -4.96 1.68 9.11
CA ALA A 178 -5.48 2.74 8.26
C ALA A 178 -5.68 2.28 6.81
N ALA A 179 -4.73 1.52 6.25
CA ALA A 179 -4.83 0.97 4.90
C ALA A 179 -6.02 0.02 4.75
N LYS A 180 -6.28 -0.84 5.75
CA LYS A 180 -7.41 -1.77 5.74
C LYS A 180 -8.74 -1.03 5.89
N GLN A 181 -8.85 -0.18 6.90
CA GLN A 181 -10.09 0.52 7.24
C GLN A 181 -10.48 1.58 6.20
N GLN A 182 -9.50 2.37 5.72
CA GLN A 182 -9.78 3.55 4.89
C GLN A 182 -9.55 3.29 3.40
N ALA A 183 -8.54 2.50 3.06
CA ALA A 183 -8.19 2.22 1.66
C ALA A 183 -8.62 0.83 1.18
N GLY A 184 -9.17 -0.02 2.05
CA GLY A 184 -9.63 -1.36 1.69
C GLY A 184 -8.49 -2.29 1.25
N LEU A 185 -7.33 -2.20 1.90
CA LEU A 185 -6.15 -3.03 1.60
C LEU A 185 -6.48 -4.54 1.61
N ASP A 186 -7.36 -4.98 2.51
CA ASP A 186 -7.83 -6.37 2.65
C ASP A 186 -9.20 -6.65 1.99
N ASN A 187 -9.87 -5.62 1.49
CA ASN A 187 -11.17 -5.71 0.85
C ASN A 187 -11.08 -6.13 -0.63
N TYR A 188 -10.60 -7.36 -0.88
CA TYR A 188 -10.50 -7.95 -2.20
C TYR A 188 -10.78 -9.46 -2.25
N GLN A 189 -11.31 -9.89 -3.39
CA GLN A 189 -11.52 -11.32 -3.70
C GLN A 189 -10.71 -11.78 -4.92
N VAL A 190 -9.71 -10.99 -5.35
CA VAL A 190 -8.86 -11.36 -6.48
C VAL A 190 -8.02 -12.60 -6.18
N ARG A 191 -7.80 -13.41 -7.22
CA ARG A 191 -7.08 -14.69 -7.13
C ARG A 191 -5.75 -14.68 -7.88
N LYS A 192 -5.66 -13.88 -8.94
CA LYS A 192 -4.49 -13.82 -9.82
C LYS A 192 -3.38 -12.96 -9.22
N TYR A 193 -2.13 -13.31 -9.54
CA TYR A 193 -0.93 -12.60 -9.07
C TYR A 193 -0.93 -11.11 -9.44
N ASP A 194 -1.17 -10.79 -10.71
CA ASP A 194 -1.21 -9.39 -11.16
C ASP A 194 -2.36 -8.61 -10.55
N ALA A 195 -3.52 -9.25 -10.42
CA ALA A 195 -4.70 -8.62 -9.82
C ALA A 195 -4.47 -8.28 -8.34
N TRP A 196 -3.71 -9.10 -7.61
CA TRP A 196 -3.27 -8.80 -6.25
C TRP A 196 -2.39 -7.55 -6.24
N HIS A 197 -1.35 -7.50 -7.08
CA HIS A 197 -0.44 -6.34 -7.14
C HIS A 197 -1.20 -5.07 -7.51
N ARG A 198 -2.11 -5.13 -8.48
CA ARG A 198 -2.94 -3.99 -8.88
C ARG A 198 -3.83 -3.49 -7.74
N HIS A 199 -4.56 -4.37 -7.06
CA HIS A 199 -5.44 -4.00 -5.95
C HIS A 199 -4.65 -3.34 -4.83
N ILE A 200 -3.57 -3.98 -4.40
CA ILE A 200 -2.75 -3.49 -3.30
C ILE A 200 -2.15 -2.12 -3.65
N THR A 201 -1.68 -1.92 -4.88
CA THR A 201 -1.12 -0.63 -5.30
C THR A 201 -2.16 0.48 -5.30
N MET A 202 -3.38 0.18 -5.74
CA MET A 202 -4.47 1.15 -5.68
C MET A 202 -4.84 1.50 -4.23
N ALA A 203 -4.79 0.51 -3.32
CA ALA A 203 -5.00 0.77 -1.89
C ALA A 203 -3.89 1.65 -1.31
N MET A 204 -2.63 1.42 -1.71
CA MET A 204 -1.51 2.27 -1.29
C MET A 204 -1.66 3.70 -1.81
N LEU A 205 -2.07 3.88 -3.09
CA LEU A 205 -2.36 5.21 -3.63
C LEU A 205 -3.45 5.91 -2.81
N ALA A 206 -4.58 5.23 -2.58
CA ALA A 206 -5.69 5.79 -1.83
C ALA A 206 -5.26 6.19 -0.41
N LEU A 207 -4.44 5.36 0.25
CA LEU A 207 -3.89 5.68 1.56
C LEU A 207 -2.98 6.92 1.51
N ALA A 208 -2.04 6.98 0.55
CA ALA A 208 -1.16 8.12 0.40
C ALA A 208 -1.94 9.41 0.12
N PHE A 209 -2.98 9.33 -0.71
CA PHE A 209 -3.86 10.45 -1.02
C PHE A 209 -4.63 10.92 0.22
N LEU A 210 -5.22 10.01 0.99
CA LEU A 210 -5.93 10.35 2.23
C LEU A 210 -4.99 10.97 3.26
N ALA A 211 -3.77 10.44 3.42
CA ALA A 211 -2.75 11.01 4.29
C ALA A 211 -2.34 12.43 3.83
N ALA A 212 -2.25 12.68 2.53
CA ALA A 212 -1.90 14.00 2.00
C ALA A 212 -3.06 15.00 2.21
N MET A 213 -4.30 14.56 1.99
CA MET A 213 -5.50 15.36 2.24
C MET A 213 -5.64 15.75 3.71
N ALA A 214 -5.35 14.83 4.64
CA ALA A 214 -5.38 15.10 6.08
C ALA A 214 -4.37 16.18 6.53
N ARG A 215 -3.30 16.41 5.75
CA ARG A 215 -2.32 17.49 6.01
C ARG A 215 -2.78 18.85 5.55
N THR A 216 -3.75 18.91 4.64
CA THR A 216 -4.31 20.18 4.20
C THR A 216 -5.22 20.66 5.33
N PRO A 217 -4.83 21.69 6.12
CA PRO A 217 -5.80 22.28 7.02
C PRO A 217 -6.98 22.72 6.17
N GLN A 218 -8.20 22.40 6.59
CA GLN A 218 -9.41 22.95 6.02
C GLN A 218 -9.42 24.46 6.32
N LYS A 219 -8.61 25.23 5.60
CA LYS A 219 -8.71 26.68 5.54
C LYS A 219 -10.00 26.96 4.79
N GLY A 220 -10.89 27.66 5.48
CA GLY A 220 -12.30 27.76 5.16
C GLY A 220 -12.63 28.33 3.78
N ALA A 221 -13.95 28.34 3.56
CA ALA A 221 -14.66 28.85 2.41
C ALA A 221 -14.69 27.89 1.21
N LEU A 222 -15.75 27.06 1.19
CA LEU A 222 -16.66 27.09 0.06
C LEU A 222 -16.84 28.55 -0.36
N ARG A 223 -16.08 29.02 -1.35
CA ARG A 223 -16.47 30.19 -2.11
C ARG A 223 -17.72 29.76 -2.86
N THR A 224 -18.86 30.00 -2.22
CA THR A 224 -20.15 30.14 -2.89
C THR A 224 -19.88 30.95 -4.15
N TRP A 225 -20.17 30.35 -5.29
CA TRP A 225 -20.38 31.08 -6.53
C TRP A 225 -21.58 31.99 -6.29
N ALA A 226 -21.37 33.15 -5.66
CA ALA A 226 -22.35 34.21 -5.74
C ALA A 226 -22.37 34.61 -7.21
N VAL A 227 -23.40 34.15 -7.93
CA VAL A 227 -23.76 34.67 -9.24
C VAL A 227 -23.78 36.19 -9.11
N THR A 228 -22.82 36.84 -9.74
CA THR A 228 -22.86 38.27 -10.01
C THR A 228 -24.03 38.53 -10.95
N ALA A 229 -25.20 38.78 -10.36
CA ALA A 229 -26.29 39.48 -11.01
C ALA A 229 -26.18 40.97 -10.65
N GLY A 230 -25.36 41.70 -11.39
CA GLY A 230 -25.73 43.08 -11.76
C GLY A 230 -26.47 42.97 -13.11
N ARG A 231 -27.46 43.77 -13.48
CA ARG A 231 -27.85 45.12 -13.05
C ARG A 231 -29.13 45.45 -13.86
N GLU A 232 -30.10 46.18 -13.27
CA GLU A 232 -30.96 47.24 -13.89
C GLU A 232 -32.15 47.47 -12.94
N ARG A 233 -32.19 48.52 -12.11
CA ARG A 233 -32.59 49.92 -12.37
C ARG A 233 -33.89 50.10 -13.17
N ASP A 234 -34.98 50.30 -12.43
CA ASP A 234 -36.01 51.33 -12.69
C ASP A 234 -36.72 51.55 -11.33
N GLY A 235 -36.78 52.71 -10.68
CA GLY A 235 -36.95 54.07 -11.19
C GLY A 235 -38.28 54.64 -10.67
N SER A 236 -38.50 54.61 -9.35
CA SER A 236 -39.71 55.15 -8.72
C SER A 236 -39.56 56.63 -8.37
N ARG A 237 -40.47 57.47 -8.90
CA ARG A 237 -41.17 58.61 -8.26
C ARG A 237 -41.95 59.44 -9.30
N PRO A 238 -42.95 60.26 -8.91
CA PRO A 238 -43.46 60.50 -7.55
C PRO A 238 -44.76 59.75 -7.22
#